data_AF-A0A173UMZ9-F1
#
_entry.id   AF-A0A173UMZ9-F1
#
_cell.length_a   1.000
_cell.length_b   1.000
_cell.length_c   1.000
_cell.angle_alpha   90.00
_cell.angle_beta   90.00
_cell.angle_gamma   90.00
#
_symmetry.space_group_name_H-M   'P 1'
#
loop_
_entity.id
_entity.type
_entity.pdbx_description
1 polymer ?
#
loop_
_entity_poly.entity_id
_entity_poly.type
_entity_poly.pdbx_seq_one_letter_code
_entity_poly.pdbx_strand_id
1 'polypeptide(L)'
;MVKEIQVAEVNEEEEKETDQQPDMLQDREQWDLSGDIIDCFRRYSSELSPEEQEEIIKGIEEGLTDQDVKRYFTLVGAEKMRQYRRVLMVAKIRDEDN
;
A
#
# COMPACT_ATOMS: atom_id res chain seq x y z
N MET A 1 42.58 44.77 3.51
CA MET A 1 41.17 44.38 3.75
C MET A 1 40.84 43.26 2.78
N VAL A 2 40.91 42.02 3.24
CA VAL A 2 40.33 40.87 2.55
C VAL A 2 39.22 40.37 3.46
N LYS A 3 37.98 40.40 2.97
CA LYS A 3 36.82 39.93 3.73
C LYS A 3 36.77 38.42 3.58
N GLU A 4 36.98 37.71 4.68
CA GLU A 4 36.75 36.26 4.75
C GLU A 4 35.26 35.99 4.59
N ILE A 5 34.92 35.20 3.57
CA ILE A 5 33.57 34.71 3.33
C ILE A 5 33.38 33.50 4.24
N GLN A 6 32.55 33.63 5.27
CA GLN A 6 32.09 32.49 6.05
C GLN A 6 31.04 31.75 5.21
N VAL A 7 31.43 30.59 4.68
CA VAL A 7 30.52 29.69 3.97
C VAL A 7 29.64 29.02 5.02
N ALA A 8 28.34 29.26 4.90
CA ALA A 8 27.32 28.74 5.79
C ALA A 8 27.36 27.20 5.85
N GLU A 9 27.29 26.68 7.07
CA GLU A 9 27.05 25.26 7.35
C GLU A 9 25.83 24.79 6.56
N VAL A 10 26.06 23.84 5.65
CA VAL A 10 25.01 23.10 4.96
C VAL A 10 24.40 22.19 6.02
N ASN A 11 23.24 22.61 6.53
CA ASN A 11 22.45 21.86 7.48
C ASN A 11 22.10 20.50 6.86
N GLU A 12 22.60 19.43 7.47
CA GLU A 12 22.30 18.04 7.16
C GLU A 12 20.79 17.81 7.41
N GLU A 13 19.98 17.86 6.35
CA GLU A 13 18.65 17.25 6.40
C GLU A 13 18.84 15.74 6.32
N GLU A 14 19.13 15.17 7.49
CA GLU A 14 19.04 13.75 7.79
C GLU A 14 17.60 13.32 7.50
N GLU A 15 17.36 12.75 6.31
CA GLU A 15 16.16 11.98 6.02
C GLU A 15 16.09 10.86 7.06
N LYS A 16 15.32 11.09 8.12
CA LYS A 16 15.00 10.05 9.08
C LYS A 16 14.09 9.06 8.37
N GLU A 17 14.69 8.10 7.68
CA GLU A 17 14.13 6.77 7.52
C GLU A 17 13.93 6.21 8.94
N THR A 18 12.77 6.50 9.53
CA THR A 18 12.34 5.87 10.76
C THR A 18 12.01 4.42 10.43
N ASP A 19 13.05 3.59 10.47
CA ASP A 19 13.04 2.13 10.34
C ASP A 19 12.45 1.48 11.62
N GLN A 20 11.27 1.95 12.01
CA GLN A 20 10.48 1.44 13.14
C GLN A 20 9.08 1.11 12.63
N GLN A 21 8.97 0.06 11.83
CA GLN A 21 7.70 -0.66 11.63
C GLN A 21 7.71 -1.99 12.39
N PRO A 22 7.33 -1.98 13.67
CA PRO A 22 6.69 -3.15 14.23
C PRO A 22 5.47 -2.75 15.06
N ASP A 23 4.38 -2.30 14.41
CA ASP A 23 3.05 -2.38 15.03
C ASP A 23 1.87 -2.31 14.04
N MET A 24 2.04 -1.66 12.87
CA MET A 24 0.90 -1.44 11.96
C MET A 24 0.31 -2.71 11.30
N LEU A 25 0.99 -3.86 11.39
CA LEU A 25 0.46 -5.12 10.85
C LEU A 25 -0.73 -5.66 11.67
N GLN A 26 -0.87 -5.28 12.95
CA GLN A 26 -1.94 -5.81 13.81
C GLN A 26 -3.27 -5.04 13.66
N ASP A 27 -3.22 -3.75 13.34
CA ASP A 27 -4.44 -2.91 13.31
C ASP A 27 -5.43 -3.27 12.21
N ARG A 28 -4.95 -3.80 11.08
CA ARG A 28 -5.80 -4.08 9.91
C ARG A 28 -6.35 -5.52 9.86
N GLU A 29 -5.81 -6.44 10.65
CA GLU A 29 -6.26 -7.85 10.65
C GLU A 29 -7.67 -8.02 11.22
N GLN A 30 -8.08 -7.09 12.09
CA GLN A 30 -9.39 -7.00 12.72
C GLN A 30 -10.43 -6.18 11.91
N TRP A 31 -10.08 -5.73 10.70
CA TRP A 31 -11.01 -4.96 9.86
C TRP A 31 -12.23 -5.79 9.46
N ASP A 32 -13.39 -5.15 9.48
CA ASP A 32 -14.64 -5.74 9.03
C ASP A 32 -14.72 -5.69 7.50
N LEU A 33 -14.33 -6.81 6.88
CA LEU A 33 -14.40 -7.04 5.44
C LEU A 33 -15.70 -7.74 5.00
N SER A 34 -16.76 -7.68 5.81
CA SER A 34 -18.09 -8.12 5.40
C SER A 34 -18.69 -7.20 4.33
N GLY A 35 -19.57 -7.76 3.48
CA GLY A 35 -20.15 -7.06 2.33
C GLY A 35 -19.34 -7.25 1.04
N ASP A 36 -19.59 -6.43 0.04
CA ASP A 36 -18.81 -6.43 -1.20
C ASP A 36 -17.51 -5.61 -1.04
N ILE A 37 -16.61 -5.70 -2.03
CA ILE A 37 -15.34 -4.96 -1.99
C ILE A 37 -15.53 -3.44 -2.02
N ILE A 38 -16.60 -2.94 -2.64
CA ILE A 38 -16.86 -1.50 -2.74
C ILE A 38 -17.30 -0.94 -1.38
N ASP A 39 -18.10 -1.69 -0.63
CA ASP A 39 -18.47 -1.38 0.74
C ASP A 39 -17.23 -1.35 1.65
N CYS A 40 -16.34 -2.34 1.52
CA CYS A 40 -15.08 -2.37 2.25
C CYS A 40 -14.21 -1.16 1.91
N PHE A 41 -14.08 -0.85 0.61
CA PHE A 41 -13.31 0.29 0.12
C PHE A 41 -13.83 1.62 0.66
N ARG A 42 -15.14 1.84 0.63
CA ARG A 42 -15.77 3.05 1.18
C ARG A 42 -15.58 3.18 2.69
N ARG A 43 -15.64 2.05 3.42
CA ARG A 43 -15.50 2.02 4.87
C ARG A 43 -14.09 2.42 5.31
N TYR A 44 -13.07 2.00 4.56
CA TYR A 44 -11.66 2.13 4.94
C TYR A 44 -10.84 3.04 4.02
N SER A 45 -11.48 3.80 3.11
CA SER A 45 -10.74 4.65 2.17
C SER A 45 -9.90 5.71 2.87
N SER A 46 -10.31 6.20 4.04
CA SER A 46 -9.57 7.23 4.77
C SER A 46 -8.33 6.69 5.49
N GLU A 47 -8.31 5.38 5.76
CA GLU A 47 -7.25 4.63 6.44
C GLU A 47 -6.23 4.03 5.45
N LEU A 48 -6.54 4.06 4.15
CA LEU A 48 -5.66 3.63 3.06
C LEU A 48 -4.94 4.84 2.46
N SER A 49 -3.63 4.71 2.23
CA SER A 49 -2.87 5.70 1.45
C SER A 49 -3.39 5.76 0.00
N PRO A 50 -3.17 6.87 -0.73
CA PRO A 50 -3.55 6.96 -2.14
C PRO A 50 -2.99 5.82 -3.00
N GLU A 51 -1.76 5.39 -2.74
CA GLU A 51 -1.10 4.29 -3.44
C GLU A 51 -1.70 2.94 -3.06
N GLU A 52 -2.06 2.73 -1.79
CA GLU A 52 -2.77 1.53 -1.34
C GLU A 52 -4.15 1.44 -2.00
N GLN A 53 -4.89 2.57 -2.06
CA GLN A 53 -6.16 2.65 -2.76
C GLN A 53 -6.02 2.31 -4.25
N GLU A 54 -4.97 2.81 -4.91
CA GLU A 54 -4.70 2.52 -6.32
C GLU A 54 -4.51 1.00 -6.55
N GLU A 55 -3.83 0.29 -5.65
CA GLU A 55 -3.66 -1.16 -5.79
C GLU A 55 -4.96 -1.95 -5.52
N ILE A 56 -5.88 -1.43 -4.69
CA ILE A 56 -7.24 -1.98 -4.59
C ILE A 56 -8.00 -1.78 -5.89
N ILE A 57 -8.02 -0.54 -6.41
CA ILE A 57 -8.74 -0.19 -7.65
C ILE A 57 -8.23 -1.02 -8.82
N LYS A 58 -6.92 -1.14 -9.00
CA LYS A 58 -6.32 -1.97 -10.06
C LYS A 58 -6.76 -3.42 -9.99
N GLY A 59 -6.83 -4.02 -8.80
CA GLY A 59 -7.30 -5.40 -8.67
C GLY A 59 -8.74 -5.56 -9.13
N ILE A 60 -9.61 -4.61 -8.79
CA ILE A 60 -11.01 -4.59 -9.24
C ILE A 60 -11.06 -4.42 -10.77
N GLU A 61 -10.31 -3.48 -11.35
CA GLU A 61 -10.25 -3.22 -12.79
C GLU A 61 -9.69 -4.40 -13.60
N GLU A 62 -8.71 -5.12 -13.04
CA GLU A 62 -8.14 -6.35 -13.61
C GLU A 62 -9.05 -7.58 -13.42
N GLY A 63 -10.21 -7.38 -12.78
CA GLY A 63 -11.25 -8.38 -12.59
C GLY A 63 -10.89 -9.46 -11.57
N LEU A 64 -10.03 -9.15 -10.59
CA LEU A 64 -9.89 -10.00 -9.42
C LEU A 64 -11.22 -10.05 -8.66
N THR A 65 -11.50 -11.20 -8.03
CA THR A 65 -12.72 -11.34 -7.24
C THR A 65 -12.64 -10.50 -5.97
N ASP A 66 -13.78 -10.17 -5.37
CA ASP A 66 -13.83 -9.50 -4.06
C ASP A 66 -12.97 -10.20 -3.01
N GLN A 67 -12.93 -11.53 -3.02
CA GLN A 67 -12.12 -12.30 -2.08
C GLN A 67 -10.62 -12.14 -2.34
N ASP A 68 -10.21 -12.13 -3.60
CA ASP A 68 -8.80 -11.92 -3.98
C ASP A 68 -8.33 -10.53 -3.58
N VAL A 69 -9.15 -9.50 -3.83
CA VAL A 69 -8.84 -8.12 -3.43
C VAL A 69 -8.77 -8.01 -1.91
N LYS A 70 -9.71 -8.62 -1.17
CA LYS A 70 -9.73 -8.63 0.29
C LYS A 70 -8.50 -9.28 0.92
N ARG A 71 -7.84 -10.25 0.27
CA ARG A 71 -6.61 -10.88 0.79
C ARG A 71 -5.47 -9.90 0.98
N TYR A 72 -5.38 -8.86 0.14
CA TYR A 72 -4.33 -7.85 0.26
C TYR A 72 -4.82 -6.49 0.78
N PHE A 73 -6.12 -6.36 1.04
CA PHE A 73 -6.75 -5.15 1.59
C PHE A 73 -6.28 -4.81 3.01
N THR A 74 -5.95 -5.83 3.81
CA THR A 74 -5.44 -5.65 5.19
C THR A 74 -3.93 -5.45 5.24
N LEU A 75 -3.23 -5.53 4.10
CA LEU A 75 -1.78 -5.34 4.07
C LEU A 75 -1.46 -3.85 4.19
N VAL A 76 -0.41 -3.56 4.95
CA VAL A 76 0.16 -2.21 5.03
C VAL A 76 1.26 -2.08 3.98
N GLY A 77 1.19 -1.00 3.21
CA GLY A 77 2.16 -0.64 2.20
C GLY A 77 1.78 -1.10 0.80
N ALA A 78 1.69 -0.13 -0.12
CA ALA A 78 1.31 -0.36 -1.51
C ALA A 78 2.24 -1.34 -2.25
N GLU A 79 3.53 -1.39 -1.91
CA GLU A 79 4.45 -2.35 -2.56
C GLU A 79 4.09 -3.81 -2.23
N LYS A 80 3.72 -4.08 -0.97
CA LYS A 80 3.28 -5.42 -0.56
C LYS A 80 1.97 -5.79 -1.23
N MET A 81 1.03 -4.85 -1.32
CA MET A 81 -0.24 -5.03 -2.05
C MET A 81 0.01 -5.31 -3.54
N ARG A 82 0.89 -4.56 -4.18
CA ARG A 82 1.28 -4.74 -5.59
C ARG A 82 1.87 -6.12 -5.85
N GLN A 83 2.75 -6.59 -4.97
CA GLN A 83 3.32 -7.93 -5.06
C GLN A 83 2.24 -9.00 -4.98
N TYR A 84 1.31 -8.87 -4.02
CA TYR A 84 0.20 -9.80 -3.85
C TYR A 84 -0.74 -9.82 -5.05
N ARG A 85 -1.13 -8.64 -5.55
CA ARG A 85 -1.98 -8.49 -6.74
C ARG A 85 -1.38 -9.17 -7.96
N ARG A 86 -0.08 -8.99 -8.22
CA ARG A 86 0.62 -9.67 -9.34
C ARG A 86 0.58 -11.19 -9.21
N VAL A 87 0.77 -11.73 -8.01
CA VAL A 87 0.70 -13.19 -7.80
C VAL A 87 -0.70 -13.73 -8.08
N LEU A 88 -1.73 -13.05 -7.59
CA LEU A 88 -3.13 -13.42 -7.84
C LEU A 88 -3.50 -13.33 -9.32
N MET A 89 -3.04 -12.30 -10.02
CA MET A 89 -3.23 -12.16 -11.47
C MET A 89 -2.58 -13.28 -12.27
N VAL A 90 -1.36 -13.70 -11.91
CA VAL A 90 -0.70 -14.84 -12.54
C VAL A 90 -1.47 -16.14 -12.30
N ALA A 91 -2.03 -16.34 -11.10
CA ALA A 91 -2.86 -17.50 -10.80
C ALA A 91 -4.14 -17.50 -11.66
N LYS A 92 -4.83 -16.35 -11.74
CA LYS A 92 -6.04 -16.20 -12.54
C LYS A 92 -5.81 -16.54 -14.03
N ILE A 93 -4.74 -16.01 -14.63
CA ILE A 93 -4.43 -16.29 -16.05
C ILE A 93 -4.28 -17.79 -16.29
N ARG A 94 -3.62 -18.51 -15.37
CA ARG A 94 -3.44 -19.97 -15.49
C ARG A 94 -4.75 -20.75 -15.40
N ASP A 95 -5.70 -20.27 -14.60
CA ASP A 95 -7.01 -20.90 -14.47
C ASP A 95 -7.89 -20.64 -15.71
N GLU A 96 -7.73 -19.50 -16.40
CA GLU A 96 -8.43 -19.19 -17.65
C GLU A 96 -7.88 -19.98 -18.86
N ASP A 97 -6.60 -20.32 -18.85
CA ASP A 97 -5.91 -21.09 -19.91
C ASP A 97 -6.15 -22.62 -19.85
N ASN A 98 -6.82 -23.14 -18.80
CA ASN A 98 -7.03 -24.57 -18.55
C ASN A 98 -8.49 -25.03 -18.70
#